data_AF-A0A2T4UEF7-F1
#
_entry.id   AF-A0A2T4UEF7-F1
#
_cell.length_a   1.000
_cell.length_b   1.000
_cell.length_c   1.000
_cell.angle_alpha   90.00
_cell.angle_beta   90.00
_cell.angle_gamma   90.00
#
_symmetry.space_group_name_H-M   'P 1'
#
loop_
_entity.id
_entity.type
_entity.pdbx_description
1 polymer ?
#
loop_
_entity_poly.entity_id
_entity_poly.type
_entity_poly.pdbx_seq_one_letter_code
_entity_poly.pdbx_strand_id
1 'polypeptide(L)'
;MSGERRAAIERAAARLRTLDWYPRPVDTRRVLLLTTPWVFRLPGMRRFHGYAAWNLILLKRPLAQVSDDLVVHELCHVWQMQHHPVAMPLSYVLRGYSHNPNELEARRAAAITARA
;
A
#
# COMPACT_ATOMS: atom_id res chain seq x y z
N MET A 1 -14.94 -4.03 -9.54
CA MET A 1 -14.46 -3.96 -8.14
C MET A 1 -15.67 -3.74 -7.24
N SER A 2 -15.80 -4.43 -6.09
CA SER A 2 -16.94 -4.22 -5.19
C SER A 2 -16.90 -2.81 -4.58
N GLY A 3 -18.06 -2.24 -4.26
CA GLY A 3 -18.18 -0.87 -3.72
C GLY A 3 -17.36 -0.65 -2.45
N GLU A 4 -17.32 -1.63 -1.54
CA GLU A 4 -16.55 -1.59 -0.29
C GLU A 4 -15.05 -1.43 -0.53
N ARG A 5 -14.49 -2.15 -1.52
CA ARG A 5 -13.06 -2.08 -1.85
C ARG A 5 -12.71 -0.72 -2.43
N ARG A 6 -13.60 -0.16 -3.27
CA ARG A 6 -13.41 1.20 -3.78
C ARG A 6 -13.45 2.21 -2.64
N ALA A 7 -14.44 2.10 -1.75
CA ALA A 7 -14.56 2.99 -0.60
C ALA A 7 -13.32 2.93 0.31
N ALA A 8 -12.75 1.74 0.56
CA ALA A 8 -11.52 1.60 1.34
C ALA A 8 -10.32 2.30 0.67
N ILE A 9 -10.15 2.13 -0.65
CA ILE A 9 -9.11 2.85 -1.40
C ILE A 9 -9.32 4.37 -1.31
N GLU A 10 -10.54 4.87 -1.46
CA GLU A 10 -10.82 6.31 -1.39
C GLU A 10 -10.59 6.88 0.00
N ARG A 11 -10.96 6.16 1.08
CA ARG A 11 -10.64 6.59 2.46
C ARG A 11 -9.15 6.66 2.68
N ALA A 12 -8.40 5.64 2.23
CA ALA A 12 -6.96 5.63 2.33
C ALA A 12 -6.31 6.76 1.50
N ALA A 13 -6.82 7.02 0.30
CA ALA A 13 -6.35 8.12 -0.54
C ALA A 13 -6.64 9.49 0.09
N ALA A 14 -7.80 9.67 0.71
CA ALA A 14 -8.15 10.88 1.43
C ALA A 14 -7.21 11.13 2.62
N ARG A 15 -6.79 10.06 3.33
CA ARG A 15 -5.75 10.12 4.36
C ARG A 15 -4.39 10.52 3.78
N LEU A 16 -3.94 9.85 2.71
CA LEU A 16 -2.65 10.20 2.08
C LEU A 16 -2.62 11.61 1.50
N ARG A 17 -3.76 12.12 1.02
CA ARG A 17 -3.89 13.50 0.52
C ARG A 17 -3.63 14.57 1.58
N THR A 18 -3.63 14.25 2.87
CA THR A 18 -3.24 15.21 3.91
C THR A 18 -1.72 15.31 4.05
N LEU A 19 -0.97 14.43 3.38
CA LEU A 19 0.49 14.43 3.36
C LEU A 19 0.94 15.07 2.05
N ASP A 20 1.67 16.19 2.11
CA ASP A 20 2.22 16.87 0.93
C ASP A 20 3.57 16.28 0.49
N TRP A 21 3.75 14.96 0.62
CA TRP A 21 5.05 14.29 0.42
C TRP A 21 5.46 14.12 -1.03
N TYR A 22 4.50 14.08 -1.96
CA TYR A 22 4.77 14.00 -3.39
C TYR A 22 4.03 15.09 -4.16
N PRO A 23 4.56 15.55 -5.31
CA PRO A 23 3.97 16.65 -6.08
C PRO A 23 2.55 16.40 -6.58
N ARG A 24 2.17 15.12 -6.81
CA ARG A 24 0.83 14.75 -7.28
C ARG A 24 0.18 13.80 -6.28
N PRO A 25 -1.13 13.92 -6.02
CA PRO A 25 -1.84 12.97 -5.17
C PRO A 25 -1.85 11.57 -5.79
N VAL A 26 -2.05 10.54 -4.98
CA VAL A 26 -2.14 9.17 -5.46
C VAL A 26 -3.30 9.00 -6.45
N ASP A 27 -3.01 8.48 -7.64
CA ASP A 27 -4.03 8.16 -8.63
C ASP A 27 -4.65 6.80 -8.31
N THR A 28 -5.89 6.82 -7.82
CA THR A 28 -6.62 5.61 -7.45
C THR A 28 -7.39 4.99 -8.61
N ARG A 29 -7.52 5.66 -9.77
CA ARG A 29 -8.46 5.25 -10.84
C ARG A 29 -8.23 3.83 -11.34
N ARG A 30 -6.97 3.40 -11.39
CA ARG A 30 -6.54 2.07 -11.85
C ARG A 30 -6.15 1.12 -10.72
N VAL A 31 -6.27 1.56 -9.47
CA VAL A 31 -5.89 0.75 -8.31
C VAL A 31 -6.94 -0.32 -8.06
N LEU A 32 -6.48 -1.56 -8.06
CA LEU A 32 -7.26 -2.74 -7.76
C LEU A 32 -6.88 -3.27 -6.38
N LEU A 33 -7.87 -3.55 -5.54
CA LEU A 33 -7.66 -4.22 -4.26
C LEU A 33 -8.28 -5.63 -4.33
N LEU A 34 -7.45 -6.66 -4.12
CA LEU A 34 -7.84 -8.06 -4.17
C LEU A 34 -7.46 -8.76 -2.87
N THR A 35 -8.32 -9.65 -2.39
CA THR A 35 -7.99 -10.57 -1.30
C THR A 35 -7.53 -11.89 -1.92
N THR A 36 -6.26 -12.23 -1.74
CA THR A 36 -5.65 -13.44 -2.34
C THR A 36 -4.79 -14.17 -1.32
N PRO A 37 -5.40 -14.86 -0.33
CA PRO A 37 -4.67 -15.47 0.79
C PRO A 37 -3.64 -16.51 0.34
N TRP A 38 -3.88 -17.16 -0.80
CA TRP A 38 -3.00 -18.18 -1.38
C TRP A 38 -1.64 -17.61 -1.79
N VAL A 39 -1.56 -16.34 -2.24
CA VAL A 39 -0.28 -15.67 -2.56
C VAL A 39 0.61 -15.61 -1.32
N PHE A 40 0.01 -15.35 -0.16
CA PHE A 40 0.70 -15.29 1.13
C PHE A 40 1.02 -16.67 1.72
N ARG A 41 0.74 -17.76 1.02
CA ARG A 41 1.21 -19.11 1.40
C ARG A 41 2.59 -19.43 0.79
N LEU A 42 3.00 -18.70 -0.25
CA LEU A 42 4.27 -18.89 -0.97
C LEU A 42 5.49 -18.57 -0.07
N PRO A 43 6.61 -19.30 -0.22
CA PRO A 43 7.86 -18.99 0.48
C PRO A 43 8.27 -17.52 0.27
N GLY A 44 8.64 -16.82 1.35
CA GLY A 44 8.97 -15.40 1.32
C GLY A 44 7.78 -14.44 1.47
N MET A 45 6.57 -14.83 1.06
CA MET A 45 5.35 -14.00 1.16
C MET A 45 4.59 -14.18 2.48
N ARG A 46 4.86 -15.25 3.22
CA ARG A 46 4.12 -15.64 4.45
C ARG A 46 4.13 -14.59 5.56
N ARG A 47 5.20 -13.80 5.61
CA ARG A 47 5.43 -12.73 6.60
C ARG A 47 4.62 -11.46 6.34
N PHE A 48 4.10 -11.28 5.13
CA PHE A 48 3.38 -10.07 4.76
C PHE A 48 1.88 -10.21 5.04
N HIS A 49 1.22 -9.08 5.27
CA HIS A 49 -0.23 -8.99 5.50
C HIS A 49 -0.94 -8.27 4.35
N GLY A 50 -0.24 -7.35 3.68
CA GLY A 50 -0.59 -6.78 2.40
C GLY A 50 0.62 -6.82 1.45
N TYR A 51 0.37 -6.54 0.18
CA TYR A 51 1.42 -6.36 -0.81
C TYR A 51 0.93 -5.42 -1.91
N ALA A 52 1.71 -4.38 -2.20
CA ALA A 52 1.46 -3.45 -3.28
C ALA A 52 2.38 -3.69 -4.47
N ALA A 53 1.79 -3.65 -5.66
CA ALA A 53 2.43 -3.50 -6.96
C ALA A 53 1.82 -2.28 -7.67
N TRP A 54 2.44 -1.82 -8.78
CA TRP A 54 2.12 -0.57 -9.51
C TRP A 54 0.67 -0.05 -9.40
N ASN A 55 -0.32 -0.90 -9.66
CA ASN A 55 -1.73 -0.57 -9.56
C ASN A 55 -2.56 -1.66 -8.86
N LEU A 56 -1.91 -2.53 -8.10
CA LEU A 56 -2.54 -3.70 -7.49
C LEU A 56 -2.15 -3.82 -6.02
N ILE A 57 -3.15 -3.90 -5.14
CA ILE A 57 -3.01 -4.17 -3.71
C ILE A 57 -3.58 -5.55 -3.44
N LEU A 58 -2.75 -6.43 -2.88
CA LEU A 58 -3.13 -7.77 -2.44
C LEU A 58 -3.23 -7.80 -0.92
N LEU A 59 -4.30 -8.37 -0.40
CA LEU A 59 -4.51 -8.57 1.03
C LEU A 59 -4.52 -10.06 1.39
N LYS A 60 -3.87 -10.39 2.50
CA LYS A 60 -3.84 -11.76 3.04
C LYS A 60 -5.17 -12.18 3.65
N ARG A 61 -5.90 -11.24 4.24
CA ARG A 61 -7.19 -11.45 4.88
C ARG A 61 -8.31 -10.68 4.15
N PRO A 62 -9.58 -11.05 4.33
CA PRO A 62 -10.71 -10.27 3.83
C PRO A 62 -10.64 -8.82 4.31
N LEU A 63 -11.08 -7.87 3.48
CA LEU A 63 -11.03 -6.43 3.77
C LEU A 63 -11.67 -6.08 5.12
N ALA A 64 -12.77 -6.74 5.49
CA ALA A 64 -13.46 -6.55 6.77
C ALA A 64 -12.61 -6.91 8.01
N GLN A 65 -11.52 -7.66 7.85
CA GLN A 65 -10.61 -8.07 8.93
C GLN A 65 -9.25 -7.35 8.86
N VAL A 66 -9.13 -6.37 7.97
CA VAL A 66 -7.92 -5.61 7.72
C VAL A 66 -8.12 -4.20 8.24
N SER A 67 -7.12 -3.64 8.91
CA SER A 67 -7.19 -2.25 9.37
C SER A 67 -7.11 -1.28 8.18
N ASP A 68 -7.79 -0.13 8.31
CA ASP A 68 -7.66 0.96 7.33
C ASP A 68 -6.20 1.43 7.20
N ASP A 69 -5.40 1.30 8.27
CA ASP A 69 -3.96 1.60 8.27
C ASP A 69 -3.15 0.72 7.32
N LEU A 70 -3.50 -0.57 7.22
CA LEU A 70 -2.83 -1.45 6.25
C LEU A 70 -3.14 -0.99 4.83
N VAL A 71 -4.38 -0.57 4.56
CA VAL A 71 -4.75 -0.07 3.22
C VAL A 71 -4.01 1.23 2.90
N VAL A 72 -3.84 2.13 3.88
CA VAL A 72 -3.02 3.34 3.71
C VAL A 72 -1.56 3.00 3.45
N HIS A 73 -1.00 2.05 4.19
CA HIS A 73 0.37 1.59 4.00
C HIS A 73 0.59 1.06 2.58
N GLU A 74 -0.23 0.12 2.12
CA GLU A 74 -0.11 -0.45 0.77
C GLU A 74 -0.38 0.59 -0.32
N LEU A 75 -1.31 1.53 -0.11
CA LEU A 75 -1.58 2.60 -1.06
C LEU A 75 -0.44 3.63 -1.11
N CYS A 76 0.29 3.83 -0.01
CA CYS A 76 1.49 4.66 0.01
C CYS A 76 2.58 4.07 -0.90
N HIS A 77 2.73 2.74 -0.94
CA HIS A 77 3.63 2.09 -1.90
C HIS A 77 3.21 2.32 -3.35
N VAL A 78 1.92 2.29 -3.66
CA VAL A 78 1.42 2.67 -4.98
C VAL A 78 1.78 4.12 -5.31
N TRP A 79 1.62 5.03 -4.34
CA TRP A 79 1.96 6.44 -4.52
C TRP A 79 3.46 6.67 -4.76
N GLN A 80 4.32 5.96 -4.02
CA GLN A 80 5.77 5.90 -4.23
C GLN A 80 6.10 5.39 -5.63
N MET A 81 5.50 4.28 -6.08
CA MET A 81 5.72 3.74 -7.43
C MET A 81 5.21 4.66 -8.53
N GLN A 82 4.18 5.47 -8.31
CA GLN A 82 3.71 6.46 -9.28
C GLN A 82 4.68 7.63 -9.48
N HIS A 83 5.54 7.92 -8.51
CA HIS A 83 6.56 8.98 -8.58
C HIS A 83 7.96 8.44 -8.87
N HIS A 84 8.23 7.22 -8.43
CA HIS A 84 9.53 6.54 -8.55
C HIS A 84 9.35 5.12 -9.12
N PRO A 85 8.81 4.95 -10.34
CA PRO A 85 8.39 3.65 -10.88
C PRO A 85 9.52 2.64 -11.07
N VAL A 86 10.77 3.12 -11.18
CA VAL A 86 11.96 2.27 -11.34
C VAL A 86 12.75 2.20 -10.03
N ALA A 87 13.01 3.34 -9.40
CA ALA A 87 13.83 3.40 -8.20
C ALA A 87 13.18 2.70 -6.99
N MET A 88 11.85 2.74 -6.87
CA MET A 88 11.13 2.11 -5.77
C MET A 88 11.22 0.57 -5.83
N PRO A 89 10.85 -0.13 -6.93
CA PRO A 89 11.05 -1.58 -7.02
C PRO A 89 12.52 -1.99 -6.89
N LEU A 90 13.44 -1.22 -7.50
CA LEU A 90 14.86 -1.51 -7.45
C LEU A 90 15.43 -1.40 -6.03
N SER A 91 14.89 -0.51 -5.18
CA SER A 91 15.29 -0.39 -3.78
C SER A 91 15.06 -1.67 -2.98
N TYR A 92 13.98 -2.41 -3.25
CA TYR A 92 13.70 -3.68 -2.59
C TYR A 92 14.67 -4.79 -3.02
N VAL A 93 15.15 -4.75 -4.27
CA VAL A 93 16.15 -5.69 -4.79
C VAL A 93 17.54 -5.37 -4.23
N LEU A 94 17.92 -4.08 -4.20
CA LEU A 94 19.27 -3.66 -3.84
C LEU A 94 19.50 -3.55 -2.31
N ARG A 95 18.50 -3.14 -1.54
CA ARG A 95 18.65 -2.82 -0.10
C ARG A 95 17.94 -3.81 0.82
N GLY A 96 17.18 -4.75 0.25
CA GLY A 96 16.33 -5.67 1.01
C GLY A 96 15.15 -4.99 1.70
N TYR A 97 14.30 -5.80 2.34
CA TYR A 97 13.03 -5.35 2.91
C TYR A 97 13.19 -4.58 4.24
N SER A 98 14.12 -4.98 5.11
CA SER A 98 14.21 -4.50 6.50
C SER A 98 14.77 -3.08 6.66
N HIS A 99 15.52 -2.58 5.68
CA HIS A 99 16.15 -1.25 5.72
C HIS A 99 15.65 -0.32 4.61
N ASN A 100 14.50 -0.63 3.99
CA ASN A 100 14.00 0.17 2.89
C ASN A 100 13.34 1.47 3.40
N PRO A 101 13.81 2.67 2.99
CA PRO A 101 13.19 3.95 3.36
C PRO A 101 11.70 4.02 2.98
N ASN A 102 11.31 3.34 1.89
CA ASN A 102 9.93 3.30 1.41
C ASN A 102 8.99 2.60 2.41
N GLU A 103 9.46 1.55 3.08
CA GLU A 103 8.72 0.84 4.13
C GLU A 103 8.52 1.71 5.37
N LEU A 104 9.56 2.47 5.75
CA LEU A 104 9.48 3.43 6.86
C LEU A 104 8.51 4.56 6.55
N GLU A 105 8.55 5.10 5.33
CA GLU A 105 7.64 6.13 4.88
C GLU A 105 6.18 5.64 4.87
N ALA A 106 5.92 4.44 4.36
CA ALA A 106 4.57 3.87 4.34
C ALA A 106 4.03 3.63 5.77
N ARG A 107 4.87 3.20 6.71
CA ARG A 107 4.49 3.10 8.14
C ARG A 107 4.21 4.47 8.76
N ARG A 108 5.03 5.48 8.45
CA ARG A 108 4.82 6.86 8.90
C ARG A 108 3.53 7.44 8.34
N ALA A 109 3.21 7.20 7.07
CA ALA A 109 1.97 7.67 6.46
C ALA A 109 0.76 7.11 7.20
N ALA A 110 0.74 5.81 7.45
CA ALA A 110 -0.33 5.17 8.21
C ALA A 110 -0.45 5.76 9.63
N ALA A 111 0.67 5.91 10.35
CA ALA A 111 0.67 6.42 11.72
C ALA A 111 0.25 7.90 11.81
N ILE A 112 0.78 8.78 10.96
CA ILE A 112 0.49 10.23 10.99
C ILE A 112 -0.98 10.50 10.63
N THR A 113 -1.52 9.70 9.71
CA THR A 113 -2.90 9.86 9.24
C THR A 113 -3.89 9.00 10.02
N ALA A 114 -3.44 8.24 11.02
CA ALA A 114 -4.32 7.49 11.91
C ALA A 114 -5.18 8.51 12.67
N ARG A 115 -6.50 8.38 12.53
CA ARG A 115 -7.42 9.18 13.34
C ARG A 115 -7.38 8.63 14.77
N ALA A 116 -7.25 9.53 15.75
CA ALA A 116 -7.52 9.23 17.15
C ALA A 116 -9.00 8.90 17.35
#